data_AF-B8CHI7-F1
#
_entry.id   AF-B8CHI7-F1
#
_cell.length_a   1.000
_cell.length_b   1.000
_cell.length_c   1.000
_cell.angle_alpha   90.00
_cell.angle_beta   90.00
_cell.angle_gamma   90.00
#
_symmetry.space_group_name_H-M   'P 1'
#
loop_
_entity.id
_entity.type
_entity.pdbx_description
1 polymer ?
#
loop_
_entity_poly.entity_id
_entity_poly.type
_entity_poly.pdbx_seq_one_letter_code
_entity_poly.pdbx_strand_id
1 'polypeptide(L)'
;MKFYIFIFIVVIGVLLIFDTPQSASPPTETGNIELRNTTQRIYQLMISGDYDLAEAVIMPAIFTLERSAAMNSATLAWLYEMKATIMAAKYHYHHAITAISAAAKHRDEPRYKQQKLDWQQQIDSMQKERLLKESYRNSRHAGLSKTLTKQVNIAYIYIDDNASSKWSGKQRLRNQSSIDSVTNWYQTQASRYSVDDINFKVRYFVVRSPKGISKQWLRNRESFNQILNSLVKRMHFKNIDGFINNIAASDKNAQVAIVFHSNYQGRSFAMSCPASPKPNRCKYEYVMLTEKMNNNHFSWVLPQIQAHEVLHLFGAKDLYNIRGAKNYAVTDVMNYYSKDLKYATIDPLSAWAIGWQQQQPTPPFKIEN
;
A
#
# COMPACT_ATOMS: atom_id res chain seq x y z
N MET A 1 -6.16 0.74 -37.17
CA MET A 1 -6.10 0.70 -35.69
C MET A 1 -5.71 2.08 -35.18
N LYS A 2 -6.65 2.85 -34.63
CA LYS A 2 -6.39 4.22 -34.15
C LYS A 2 -5.82 4.13 -32.72
N PHE A 3 -4.54 4.48 -32.56
CA PHE A 3 -3.90 4.62 -31.25
C PHE A 3 -4.42 5.89 -30.58
N TYR A 4 -5.24 5.74 -29.54
CA TYR A 4 -5.55 6.84 -28.63
C TYR A 4 -4.31 7.09 -27.77
N ILE A 5 -3.62 8.19 -28.07
CA ILE A 5 -2.56 8.76 -27.24
C ILE A 5 -3.23 9.30 -25.97
N PHE A 6 -3.24 8.49 -24.91
CA PHE A 6 -3.63 8.91 -23.57
C PHE A 6 -2.50 9.74 -22.97
N ILE A 7 -2.59 11.07 -23.12
CA ILE A 7 -1.77 12.01 -22.37
C ILE A 7 -2.31 12.05 -20.94
N PHE A 8 -1.60 11.40 -20.03
CA PHE A 8 -1.85 11.50 -18.59
C PHE A 8 -1.23 12.82 -18.10
N ILE A 9 -2.04 13.88 -18.05
CA ILE A 9 -1.76 15.04 -17.20
C ILE A 9 -2.11 14.61 -15.77
N VAL A 10 -1.10 14.14 -15.06
CA VAL A 10 -1.04 14.20 -13.60
C VAL A 10 0.23 14.97 -13.32
N VAL A 11 0.18 15.88 -12.35
CA VAL A 11 1.20 16.87 -11.99
C VAL A 11 0.97 18.23 -12.68
N ILE A 12 0.05 19.01 -12.12
CA ILE A 12 0.22 20.43 -11.73
C ILE A 12 -1.08 20.81 -11.00
N GLY A 13 -0.98 21.29 -9.75
CA GLY A 13 -2.07 22.02 -9.09
C GLY A 13 -2.63 21.46 -7.78
N VAL A 14 -1.81 20.97 -6.85
CA VAL A 14 -2.20 20.94 -5.42
C VAL A 14 -1.00 21.40 -4.57
N LEU A 15 -0.65 22.67 -4.71
CA LEU A 15 -0.15 23.48 -3.59
C LEU A 15 -1.38 24.10 -2.93
N LEU A 16 -2.32 23.27 -2.48
CA LEU A 16 -3.22 23.70 -1.43
C LEU A 16 -2.36 23.71 -0.19
N ILE A 17 -2.09 24.91 0.32
CA ILE A 17 -1.75 25.08 1.73
C ILE A 17 -2.96 24.49 2.44
N PHE A 18 -2.88 23.20 2.77
CA PHE A 18 -3.86 22.60 3.66
C PHE A 18 -3.62 23.32 4.97
N ASP A 19 -4.46 24.33 5.25
CA ASP A 19 -4.67 24.80 6.62
C ASP A 19 -4.92 23.52 7.42
N THR A 20 -3.90 23.08 8.15
CA THR A 20 -4.04 21.95 9.06
C THR A 20 -5.20 22.35 9.95
N PRO A 21 -6.35 21.67 9.89
CA PRO A 21 -7.54 22.11 10.60
C PRO A 21 -7.14 22.29 12.05
N GLN A 22 -7.22 23.53 12.53
CA GLN A 22 -6.78 23.88 13.86
C GLN A 22 -7.58 23.00 14.81
N SER A 23 -6.89 22.09 15.51
CA SER A 23 -7.56 21.11 16.35
C SER A 23 -8.35 21.87 17.42
N ALA A 24 -9.64 21.60 17.51
CA ALA A 24 -10.49 22.27 18.49
C ALA A 24 -9.91 22.05 19.89
N SER A 25 -9.89 23.10 20.71
CA SER A 25 -9.46 22.98 22.11
C SER A 25 -10.38 21.99 22.87
N PRO A 26 -9.84 21.24 23.84
CA PRO A 26 -10.66 20.32 24.63
C PRO A 26 -11.73 21.09 25.41
N PRO A 27 -12.92 20.49 25.66
CA PRO A 27 -13.95 21.10 26.48
C PRO A 27 -13.46 21.39 27.91
N THR A 28 -13.71 22.60 28.42
CA THR A 28 -13.27 23.06 29.75
C THR A 28 -14.10 22.46 30.89
N GLU A 29 -15.34 22.05 30.62
CA GLU A 29 -16.31 21.57 31.61
C GLU A 29 -16.27 20.05 31.79
N THR A 30 -15.15 19.54 32.27
CA THR A 30 -15.10 18.16 32.79
C THR A 30 -14.96 18.24 34.31
N GLY A 31 -16.03 17.89 35.04
CA GLY A 31 -15.99 17.72 36.51
C GLY A 31 -15.10 16.55 36.96
N ASN A 32 -14.63 15.74 36.01
CA ASN A 32 -13.72 14.62 36.23
C ASN A 32 -12.28 15.04 35.86
N ILE A 33 -11.40 15.07 36.87
CA ILE A 33 -9.98 15.46 36.74
C ILE A 33 -9.20 14.50 35.84
N GLU A 34 -9.46 13.20 35.93
CA GLU A 34 -8.79 12.18 35.11
C GLU A 34 -9.12 12.35 33.62
N LEU A 35 -10.40 12.60 33.33
CA LEU A 35 -10.86 12.88 31.97
C LEU A 35 -10.23 14.17 31.43
N ARG A 36 -10.13 15.21 32.25
CA ARG A 36 -9.47 16.48 31.89
C ARG A 36 -7.99 16.28 31.54
N ASN A 37 -7.28 15.52 32.37
CA ASN A 37 -5.87 15.21 32.12
C ASN A 37 -5.70 14.38 30.83
N THR A 38 -6.64 13.47 30.58
CA THR A 38 -6.66 12.65 29.37
C THR A 38 -6.89 13.49 28.11
N THR A 39 -7.90 14.37 28.10
CA THR A 39 -8.17 15.25 26.95
C THR A 39 -7.04 16.24 26.72
N GLN A 40 -6.43 16.79 27.78
CA GLN A 40 -5.26 17.65 27.65
C GLN A 40 -4.07 16.90 27.05
N ARG A 41 -3.80 15.66 27.49
CA ARG A 41 -2.75 14.82 26.91
C ARG A 41 -2.99 14.55 25.42
N ILE A 42 -4.22 14.19 25.05
CA ILE A 42 -4.60 13.98 23.65
C ILE A 42 -4.33 15.24 22.83
N TYR A 43 -4.76 16.40 23.32
CA TYR A 43 -4.56 17.68 22.64
C TYR A 43 -3.08 17.99 22.40
N GLN A 44 -2.21 17.77 23.39
CA GLN A 44 -0.77 17.95 23.23
C GLN A 44 -0.19 17.01 22.16
N LEU A 45 -0.59 15.74 22.15
CA LEU A 45 -0.15 14.77 21.15
C LEU A 45 -0.66 15.12 19.74
N MET A 46 -1.85 15.71 19.63
CA MET A 46 -2.39 16.18 18.35
C MET A 46 -1.60 17.37 17.81
N ILE A 47 -1.19 18.31 18.67
CA ILE A 47 -0.35 19.46 18.30
C ILE A 47 1.06 19.01 17.87
N SER A 48 1.66 18.05 18.58
CA SER A 48 2.99 17.53 18.23
C SER A 48 2.98 16.65 16.97
N GLY A 49 1.80 16.25 16.48
CA GLY A 49 1.67 15.35 15.35
C GLY A 49 1.90 13.88 15.69
N ASP A 50 1.93 13.53 16.99
CA ASP A 50 2.12 12.17 17.49
C ASP A 50 0.83 11.35 17.42
N TYR A 51 0.28 11.22 16.20
CA TYR A 51 -1.04 10.66 15.97
C TYR A 51 -1.20 9.20 16.43
N ASP A 52 -0.13 8.40 16.37
CA ASP A 52 -0.17 7.01 16.86
C ASP A 52 -0.33 6.95 18.39
N LEU A 53 0.35 7.85 19.11
CA LEU A 53 0.21 7.96 20.57
C LEU A 53 -1.14 8.57 20.94
N ALA A 54 -1.61 9.57 20.19
CA ALA A 54 -2.92 10.18 20.41
C ALA A 54 -4.04 9.15 20.24
N GLU A 55 -4.01 8.36 19.15
CA GLU A 55 -5.01 7.33 18.87
C GLU A 55 -5.09 6.27 19.98
N ALA A 56 -3.94 5.83 20.48
CA ALA A 56 -3.85 4.86 21.57
C ALA A 56 -4.52 5.35 22.88
N VAL A 57 -4.60 6.67 23.09
CA VAL A 57 -5.27 7.29 24.25
C VAL A 57 -6.75 7.60 23.96
N ILE A 58 -7.08 8.03 22.74
CA ILE A 58 -8.46 8.39 22.33
C ILE A 58 -9.39 7.18 22.41
N MET A 59 -8.98 6.01 21.91
CA MET A 59 -9.86 4.85 21.81
C MET A 59 -10.37 4.33 23.16
N PRO A 60 -9.50 4.11 24.18
CA PRO A 60 -9.96 3.77 25.53
C PRO A 60 -10.83 4.87 26.18
N ALA A 61 -10.53 6.14 25.92
CA ALA A 61 -11.29 7.27 26.46
C ALA A 61 -12.73 7.31 25.91
N ILE A 62 -12.91 7.12 24.60
CA ILE A 62 -14.23 6.99 23.95
C ILE A 62 -15.00 5.84 24.61
N PHE A 63 -14.40 4.65 24.67
CA PHE A 63 -15.03 3.45 25.22
C PHE A 63 -15.47 3.63 26.68
N THR A 64 -14.65 4.28 27.49
CA THR A 64 -14.95 4.56 28.89
C THR A 64 -16.15 5.51 29.02
N LEU A 65 -16.18 6.58 28.21
CA LEU A 65 -17.27 7.56 28.23
C LEU A 65 -18.60 7.01 27.70
N GLU A 66 -18.57 6.17 26.66
CA GLU A 66 -19.78 5.54 26.12
C GLU A 66 -20.49 4.63 27.14
N ARG A 67 -19.74 4.12 28.13
CA ARG A 67 -20.25 3.24 29.19
C ARG A 67 -20.55 3.97 30.50
N SER A 68 -20.20 5.24 30.60
CA SER A 68 -20.47 6.06 31.79
C SER A 68 -21.95 6.42 31.87
N ALA A 69 -22.55 6.31 33.06
CA ALA A 69 -23.91 6.78 33.32
C ALA A 69 -24.05 8.32 33.19
N ALA A 70 -22.96 9.05 33.46
CA ALA A 70 -22.87 10.49 33.24
C ALA A 70 -22.19 10.74 31.87
N MET A 71 -22.97 10.69 30.79
CA MET A 71 -22.46 10.90 29.44
C MET A 71 -22.13 12.38 29.22
N ASN A 72 -20.84 12.72 29.09
CA ASN A 72 -20.40 14.05 28.67
C ASN A 72 -20.40 14.13 27.14
N SER A 73 -21.55 14.49 26.56
CA SER A 73 -21.75 14.50 25.10
C SER A 73 -20.75 15.42 24.38
N ALA A 74 -20.40 16.57 24.96
CA ALA A 74 -19.42 17.49 24.37
C ALA A 74 -18.00 16.88 24.29
N THR A 75 -17.56 16.19 25.35
CA THR A 75 -16.25 15.52 25.36
C THR A 75 -16.22 14.35 24.39
N LEU A 76 -17.32 13.58 24.32
CA LEU A 76 -17.41 12.46 23.38
C LEU A 76 -17.40 12.93 21.93
N ALA A 77 -18.11 14.02 21.60
CA ALA A 77 -18.05 14.66 20.29
C ALA A 77 -16.61 15.07 19.93
N TRP A 78 -15.92 15.72 20.85
CA TRP A 78 -14.52 16.17 20.66
C TRP A 78 -13.56 14.99 20.44
N LEU A 79 -13.67 13.91 21.21
CA LEU A 79 -12.83 12.72 21.02
C LEU A 79 -13.05 12.07 19.66
N TYR A 80 -14.30 11.97 19.21
CA TYR A 80 -14.62 11.46 17.88
C TYR A 80 -14.10 12.35 16.76
N GLU A 81 -14.12 13.67 16.96
CA GLU A 81 -13.50 14.62 16.03
C GLU A 81 -11.98 14.43 15.96
N MET A 82 -11.28 14.30 17.09
CA MET A 82 -9.83 14.05 17.11
C MET A 82 -9.48 12.73 16.40
N LYS A 83 -10.28 11.68 16.64
CA LYS A 83 -10.17 10.41 15.90
C LYS A 83 -10.33 10.63 14.40
N ALA A 84 -11.34 11.39 13.98
CA ALA A 84 -11.57 11.68 12.56
C ALA A 84 -10.37 12.40 11.91
N THR A 85 -9.80 13.38 12.61
CA THR A 85 -8.60 14.11 12.18
C THR A 85 -7.39 13.17 12.02
N ILE A 86 -7.13 12.27 12.97
CA ILE A 86 -6.07 11.27 12.86
C ILE A 86 -6.28 10.38 11.63
N MET A 87 -7.50 9.86 11.44
CA MET A 87 -7.82 8.99 10.32
C MET A 87 -7.63 9.69 8.98
N ALA A 88 -8.07 10.94 8.86
CA ALA A 88 -7.85 11.75 7.66
C ALA A 88 -6.35 12.01 7.44
N ALA A 89 -5.59 12.29 8.49
CA ALA A 89 -4.14 12.48 8.42
C ALA A 89 -3.40 11.20 7.99
N LYS A 90 -3.97 10.01 8.21
CA LYS A 90 -3.47 8.71 7.72
C LYS A 90 -3.94 8.35 6.30
N TYR A 91 -4.78 9.19 5.69
CA TYR A 91 -5.52 8.96 4.44
C TYR A 91 -6.60 7.86 4.53
N HIS A 92 -7.06 7.55 5.74
CA HIS A 92 -8.12 6.59 6.01
C HIS A 92 -9.50 7.27 6.02
N TYR A 93 -9.84 7.91 4.92
CA TYR A 93 -11.01 8.81 4.83
C TYR A 93 -12.36 8.14 5.16
N HIS A 94 -12.53 6.85 4.88
CA HIS A 94 -13.74 6.10 5.28
C HIS A 94 -13.90 6.04 6.81
N HIS A 95 -12.79 5.80 7.52
CA HIS A 95 -12.77 5.81 8.99
C HIS A 95 -12.93 7.23 9.53
N ALA A 96 -12.36 8.24 8.85
CA ALA A 96 -12.55 9.65 9.21
C ALA A 96 -14.04 10.05 9.12
N ILE A 97 -14.71 9.71 8.01
CA ILE A 97 -16.15 9.94 7.80
C ILE A 97 -16.99 9.22 8.87
N THR A 98 -16.62 8.00 9.24
CA THR A 98 -17.30 7.24 10.29
C THR A 98 -17.18 7.93 11.64
N ALA A 99 -15.96 8.34 12.01
CA ALA A 99 -15.68 9.02 13.28
C ALA A 99 -16.36 10.39 13.35
N ILE A 100 -16.32 11.22 12.30
CA ILE A 100 -16.98 12.52 12.32
C ILE A 100 -18.51 12.40 12.31
N SER A 101 -19.05 11.35 11.68
CA SER A 101 -20.48 11.04 11.75
C SER A 101 -20.89 10.60 13.16
N ALA A 102 -19.99 9.97 13.93
CA ALA A 102 -20.22 9.68 15.34
C ALA A 102 -20.17 10.96 16.19
N ALA A 103 -19.22 11.87 15.95
CA ALA A 103 -19.17 13.18 16.61
C ALA A 103 -20.48 13.96 16.43
N ALA A 104 -21.03 13.96 15.20
CA ALA A 104 -22.29 14.63 14.86
C ALA A 104 -23.52 14.11 15.62
N LYS A 105 -23.49 12.88 16.16
CA LYS A 105 -24.57 12.35 17.01
C LYS A 105 -24.60 12.99 18.40
N HIS A 106 -23.45 13.52 18.85
CA HIS A 106 -23.27 14.08 20.17
C HIS A 106 -23.32 15.61 20.17
N ARG A 107 -22.94 16.23 19.06
CA ARG A 107 -22.99 17.67 18.84
C ARG A 107 -23.18 17.95 17.35
N ASP A 108 -24.22 18.69 16.98
CA ASP A 108 -24.43 19.09 15.59
C ASP A 108 -23.65 20.37 15.28
N GLU A 109 -22.63 20.25 14.44
CA GLU A 109 -21.81 21.39 14.00
C GLU A 109 -21.74 21.42 12.46
N PRO A 110 -22.01 22.57 11.81
CA PRO A 110 -21.98 22.69 10.34
C PRO A 110 -20.66 22.20 9.71
N ARG A 111 -19.54 22.39 10.40
CA ARG A 111 -18.22 21.95 9.94
C ARG A 111 -18.08 20.43 9.79
N TYR A 112 -18.80 19.63 10.58
CA TYR A 112 -18.77 18.16 10.47
C TYR A 112 -19.33 17.68 9.14
N LYS A 113 -20.40 18.34 8.67
CA LYS A 113 -20.97 18.08 7.35
C LYS A 113 -19.99 18.45 6.24
N GLN A 114 -19.30 19.58 6.36
CA GLN A 114 -18.30 20.01 5.39
C GLN A 114 -17.12 19.04 5.32
N GLN A 115 -16.51 18.69 6.46
CA GLN A 115 -15.39 17.72 6.50
C GLN A 115 -15.76 16.36 5.89
N LYS A 116 -16.98 15.89 6.16
CA LYS A 116 -17.49 14.66 5.55
C LYS A 116 -17.57 14.76 4.02
N LEU A 117 -18.04 15.89 3.48
CA LEU A 117 -18.10 16.12 2.04
C LEU A 117 -16.69 16.18 1.43
N ASP A 118 -15.76 16.89 2.08
CA ASP A 118 -14.38 17.02 1.60
C ASP A 118 -13.70 15.65 1.53
N TRP A 119 -13.83 14.83 2.58
CA TRP A 119 -13.27 13.48 2.58
C TRP A 119 -13.96 12.53 1.61
N GLN A 120 -15.26 12.71 1.36
CA GLN A 120 -15.95 11.96 0.30
C GLN A 120 -15.38 12.29 -1.09
N GLN A 121 -15.10 13.57 -1.35
CA GLN A 121 -14.43 13.99 -2.58
C GLN A 121 -13.00 13.43 -2.69
N GLN A 122 -12.25 13.40 -1.58
CA GLN A 122 -10.94 12.75 -1.55
C GLN A 122 -11.03 11.27 -1.91
N ILE A 123 -11.99 10.53 -1.33
CA ILE A 123 -12.27 9.14 -1.70
C ILE A 123 -12.52 9.07 -3.20
N ASP A 124 -13.47 9.84 -3.74
CA ASP A 124 -13.86 9.74 -5.15
C ASP A 124 -12.71 10.08 -6.12
N SER A 125 -11.82 11.01 -5.73
CA SER A 125 -10.65 11.38 -6.53
C SER A 125 -9.63 10.23 -6.71
N MET A 126 -9.56 9.31 -5.74
CA MET A 126 -8.68 8.14 -5.76
C MET A 126 -9.27 6.96 -6.54
N GLN A 127 -10.48 7.10 -7.12
CA GLN A 127 -11.29 5.98 -7.60
C GLN A 127 -11.50 5.96 -9.11
N LYS A 128 -10.56 6.56 -9.86
CA LYS A 128 -10.63 6.67 -11.33
C LYS A 128 -10.73 5.33 -12.05
N GLU A 129 -10.21 4.25 -11.47
CA GLU A 129 -10.21 2.90 -12.06
C GLU A 129 -11.33 1.99 -11.50
N ARG A 130 -12.17 2.48 -10.57
CA ARG A 130 -13.14 1.67 -9.81
C ARG A 130 -14.13 0.87 -10.66
N LEU A 131 -14.43 1.34 -11.87
CA LEU A 131 -15.43 0.74 -12.76
C LEU A 131 -14.82 -0.17 -13.84
N LEU A 132 -13.52 -0.49 -13.77
CA LEU A 132 -12.87 -1.33 -14.77
C LEU A 132 -13.23 -2.82 -14.62
N LYS A 133 -13.65 -3.27 -13.43
CA LYS A 133 -14.03 -4.66 -13.15
C LYS A 133 -15.24 -4.76 -12.23
N GLU A 134 -15.98 -5.86 -12.36
CA GLU A 134 -17.11 -6.20 -11.48
C GLU A 134 -16.75 -7.25 -10.42
N SER A 135 -15.62 -7.95 -10.60
CA SER A 135 -15.27 -9.16 -9.85
C SER A 135 -13.77 -9.22 -9.53
N TYR A 136 -13.45 -9.99 -8.51
CA TYR A 136 -12.09 -10.32 -8.12
C TYR A 136 -11.64 -11.61 -8.80
N ARG A 137 -10.56 -11.55 -9.59
CA ARG A 137 -10.00 -12.73 -10.23
C ARG A 137 -9.04 -13.44 -9.29
N ASN A 138 -9.43 -14.63 -8.85
CA ASN A 138 -8.59 -15.47 -8.01
C ASN A 138 -7.27 -15.79 -8.74
N SER A 139 -6.15 -15.61 -8.05
CA SER A 139 -4.85 -16.09 -8.50
C SER A 139 -4.06 -16.72 -7.36
N ARG A 140 -4.77 -17.14 -6.30
CA ARG A 140 -4.20 -17.87 -5.19
C ARG A 140 -3.52 -19.14 -5.70
N HIS A 141 -2.30 -19.41 -5.22
CA HIS A 141 -1.48 -20.55 -5.64
C HIS A 141 -1.09 -20.56 -7.13
N ALA A 142 -1.34 -19.47 -7.87
CA ALA A 142 -0.84 -19.34 -9.23
C ALA A 142 0.67 -19.05 -9.23
N GLY A 143 1.30 -19.38 -10.36
CA GLY A 143 2.68 -19.00 -10.64
C GLY A 143 3.75 -19.74 -9.86
N LEU A 144 4.94 -19.14 -9.86
CA LEU A 144 6.13 -19.72 -9.23
C LEU A 144 6.16 -19.39 -7.74
N SER A 145 5.70 -18.19 -7.38
CA SER A 145 5.78 -17.69 -6.02
C SER A 145 4.76 -18.36 -5.09
N LYS A 146 3.60 -18.76 -5.63
CA LYS A 146 2.50 -19.55 -5.00
C LYS A 146 1.84 -18.94 -3.75
N THR A 147 2.59 -18.72 -2.68
CA THR A 147 2.13 -18.15 -1.40
C THR A 147 3.20 -17.23 -0.86
N LEU A 148 2.89 -16.27 0.00
CA LEU A 148 3.90 -15.41 0.61
C LEU A 148 4.29 -15.95 2.00
N THR A 149 4.97 -17.10 2.10
CA THR A 149 5.20 -17.76 3.41
C THR A 149 6.61 -18.32 3.50
N LYS A 150 7.07 -18.72 4.70
CA LYS A 150 8.41 -19.30 4.87
C LYS A 150 9.52 -18.36 4.33
N GLN A 151 10.49 -18.91 3.61
CA GLN A 151 11.58 -18.16 3.01
C GLN A 151 11.18 -17.57 1.64
N VAL A 152 11.16 -16.24 1.59
CA VAL A 152 11.02 -15.45 0.36
C VAL A 152 12.37 -14.86 -0.01
N ASN A 153 12.88 -15.18 -1.20
CA ASN A 153 14.09 -14.58 -1.76
C ASN A 153 13.70 -13.47 -2.73
N ILE A 154 14.09 -12.23 -2.43
CA ILE A 154 13.84 -11.08 -3.30
C ILE A 154 15.13 -10.79 -4.08
N ALA A 155 15.08 -10.91 -5.40
CA ALA A 155 16.12 -10.41 -6.29
C ALA A 155 15.75 -9.00 -6.75
N TYR A 156 16.44 -7.99 -6.23
CA TYR A 156 16.17 -6.59 -6.52
C TYR A 156 17.19 -6.03 -7.50
N ILE A 157 16.77 -5.75 -8.73
CA ILE A 157 17.63 -5.37 -9.85
C ILE A 157 17.42 -3.91 -10.21
N TYR A 158 18.43 -3.08 -9.91
CA TYR A 158 18.49 -1.70 -10.37
C TYR A 158 18.86 -1.66 -11.86
N ILE A 159 17.99 -1.10 -12.68
CA ILE A 159 18.23 -0.88 -14.12
C ILE A 159 18.77 0.54 -14.32
N ASP A 160 20.03 0.61 -14.76
CA ASP A 160 20.69 1.85 -15.14
C ASP A 160 20.77 1.95 -16.67
N ASP A 161 20.11 2.93 -17.29
CA ASP A 161 20.18 3.14 -18.74
C ASP A 161 21.19 4.25 -19.13
N ASN A 162 21.87 4.84 -18.14
CA ASN A 162 22.78 5.98 -18.24
C ASN A 162 22.22 7.23 -18.96
N ALA A 163 20.93 7.27 -19.27
CA ALA A 163 20.28 8.33 -20.03
C ALA A 163 19.13 8.95 -19.23
N SER A 164 18.11 8.15 -18.91
CA SER A 164 16.88 8.58 -18.25
C SER A 164 16.73 8.05 -16.82
N SER A 165 17.49 7.01 -16.46
CA SER A 165 17.57 6.35 -15.17
C SER A 165 19.05 6.11 -14.83
N LYS A 166 19.54 6.82 -13.81
CA LYS A 166 20.86 6.57 -13.19
C LYS A 166 20.68 6.29 -11.73
N TRP A 167 21.35 5.26 -11.23
CA TRP A 167 21.32 4.91 -9.81
C TRP A 167 22.62 5.36 -9.13
N SER A 168 22.55 6.39 -8.29
CA SER A 168 23.64 6.71 -7.38
C SER A 168 23.70 5.73 -6.20
N GLY A 169 24.85 5.64 -5.53
CA GLY A 169 24.99 4.85 -4.30
C GLY A 169 23.99 5.29 -3.22
N LYS A 170 23.83 6.61 -3.03
CA LYS A 170 22.87 7.19 -2.07
C LYS A 170 21.42 6.80 -2.37
N GLN A 171 21.01 6.79 -3.63
CA GLN A 171 19.65 6.37 -4.03
C GLN A 171 19.43 4.88 -3.77
N ARG A 172 20.43 4.04 -4.07
CA ARG A 172 20.36 2.60 -3.75
C ARG A 172 20.21 2.36 -2.26
N LEU A 173 21.05 2.97 -1.43
CA LEU A 173 20.98 2.83 0.04
C LEU A 173 19.61 3.24 0.61
N ARG A 174 19.04 4.34 0.10
CA ARG A 174 17.68 4.76 0.51
C ARG A 174 16.62 3.75 0.09
N ASN A 175 16.69 3.24 -1.13
CA ASN A 175 15.77 2.22 -1.59
C ASN A 175 15.94 0.91 -0.81
N GLN A 176 17.16 0.55 -0.39
CA GLN A 176 17.39 -0.61 0.47
C GLN A 176 16.65 -0.44 1.80
N SER A 177 16.77 0.72 2.44
CA SER A 177 15.99 1.04 3.64
C SER A 177 14.47 1.00 3.39
N SER A 178 13.99 1.43 2.22
CA SER A 178 12.57 1.27 1.84
C SER A 178 12.16 -0.21 1.78
N ILE A 179 13.01 -1.07 1.22
CA ILE A 179 12.75 -2.51 1.13
C ILE A 179 12.79 -3.17 2.51
N ASP A 180 13.70 -2.75 3.40
CA ASP A 180 13.73 -3.23 4.78
C ASP A 180 12.40 -2.88 5.50
N SER A 181 11.89 -1.66 5.30
CA SER A 181 10.57 -1.26 5.81
C SER A 181 9.43 -2.11 5.23
N VAL A 182 9.49 -2.46 3.94
CA VAL A 182 8.51 -3.33 3.29
C VAL A 182 8.54 -4.74 3.87
N THR A 183 9.72 -5.34 4.04
CA THR A 183 9.83 -6.70 4.60
C THR A 183 9.41 -6.75 6.06
N ASN A 184 9.76 -5.74 6.86
CA ASN A 184 9.31 -5.61 8.25
C ASN A 184 7.78 -5.42 8.33
N TRP A 185 7.22 -4.63 7.40
CA TRP A 185 5.77 -4.45 7.30
C TRP A 185 5.08 -5.77 6.95
N TYR A 186 5.59 -6.55 5.99
CA TYR A 186 5.04 -7.87 5.70
C TYR A 186 5.05 -8.79 6.91
N GLN A 187 6.17 -8.87 7.64
CA GLN A 187 6.25 -9.66 8.87
C GLN A 187 5.22 -9.22 9.92
N THR A 188 5.04 -7.91 10.09
CA THR A 188 4.05 -7.34 11.00
C THR A 188 2.61 -7.65 10.56
N GLN A 189 2.31 -7.63 9.26
CA GLN A 189 0.98 -7.99 8.77
C GLN A 189 0.75 -9.52 8.84
N ALA A 190 1.77 -10.33 8.58
CA ALA A 190 1.70 -11.79 8.60
C ALA A 190 1.38 -12.34 10.00
N SER A 191 1.94 -11.74 11.06
CA SER A 191 1.67 -12.15 12.45
C SER A 191 0.20 -11.98 12.85
N ARG A 192 -0.52 -11.02 12.25
CA ARG A 192 -1.98 -10.86 12.43
C ARG A 192 -2.78 -12.07 11.94
N TYR A 193 -2.18 -12.88 11.07
CA TYR A 193 -2.74 -14.11 10.52
C TYR A 193 -2.06 -15.37 11.08
N SER A 194 -1.28 -15.25 12.16
CA SER A 194 -0.51 -16.37 12.75
C SER A 194 0.48 -17.02 11.76
N VAL A 195 1.04 -16.21 10.87
CA VAL A 195 2.12 -16.61 9.94
C VAL A 195 3.44 -16.04 10.48
N ASP A 196 4.06 -16.78 11.39
CA ASP A 196 5.24 -16.32 12.13
C ASP A 196 6.57 -16.77 11.50
N ASP A 197 6.53 -17.67 10.51
CA ASP A 197 7.71 -18.27 9.89
C ASP A 197 8.19 -17.55 8.61
N ILE A 198 7.63 -16.37 8.32
CA ILE A 198 8.00 -15.61 7.13
C ILE A 198 9.35 -14.89 7.30
N ASN A 199 10.29 -15.21 6.42
CA ASN A 199 11.61 -14.60 6.38
C ASN A 199 11.96 -14.12 4.97
N PHE A 200 12.63 -12.98 4.89
CA PHE A 200 13.02 -12.35 3.64
C PHE A 200 14.54 -12.36 3.48
N LYS A 201 15.01 -12.78 2.30
CA LYS A 201 16.42 -12.65 1.90
C LYS A 201 16.49 -11.81 0.63
N VAL A 202 16.95 -10.58 0.77
CA VAL A 202 17.07 -9.66 -0.36
C VAL A 202 18.48 -9.69 -0.92
N ARG A 203 18.60 -9.82 -2.25
CA ARG A 203 19.87 -9.69 -2.98
C ARG A 203 19.74 -8.57 -3.99
N TYR A 204 20.69 -7.64 -3.96
CA TYR A 204 20.68 -6.47 -4.84
C TYR A 204 21.63 -6.66 -6.02
N PHE A 205 21.16 -6.28 -7.21
CA PHE A 205 21.91 -6.30 -8.45
C PHE A 205 21.85 -4.93 -9.12
N VAL A 206 22.89 -4.56 -9.84
CA VAL A 206 22.90 -3.38 -10.70
C VAL A 206 23.23 -3.84 -12.10
N VAL A 207 22.37 -3.51 -13.06
CA VAL A 207 22.55 -3.88 -14.45
C VAL A 207 22.40 -2.67 -15.36
N ARG A 208 23.31 -2.56 -16.33
CA ARG A 208 23.18 -1.56 -17.39
C ARG A 208 22.19 -2.07 -18.45
N SER A 209 21.20 -1.25 -18.78
CA SER A 209 20.25 -1.54 -19.87
C SER A 209 21.00 -1.71 -21.20
N PRO A 210 20.58 -2.62 -22.10
CA PRO A 210 21.14 -2.70 -23.44
C PRO A 210 21.00 -1.37 -24.21
N LYS A 211 21.94 -1.09 -25.11
CA LYS A 211 21.86 0.10 -25.98
C LYS A 211 20.57 0.05 -26.80
N GLY A 212 19.91 1.20 -26.95
CA GLY A 212 18.67 1.34 -27.73
C GLY A 212 17.37 1.01 -26.98
N ILE A 213 17.46 0.52 -25.73
CA ILE A 213 16.27 0.30 -24.90
C ILE A 213 15.88 1.61 -24.23
N SER A 214 14.75 2.18 -24.66
CA SER A 214 14.20 3.40 -24.08
C SER A 214 13.34 3.10 -22.84
N LYS A 215 13.01 4.15 -22.08
CA LYS A 215 12.04 4.06 -20.97
C LYS A 215 10.70 3.43 -21.37
N GLN A 216 10.24 3.63 -22.61
CA GLN A 216 8.99 3.07 -23.11
C GLN A 216 9.02 1.53 -23.15
N TRP A 217 10.17 0.94 -23.49
CA TRP A 217 10.35 -0.52 -23.47
C TRP A 217 10.23 -1.08 -22.06
N LEU A 218 10.74 -0.37 -21.06
CA LEU A 218 10.64 -0.76 -19.66
C LEU A 218 9.20 -0.69 -19.13
N ARG A 219 8.37 0.20 -19.69
CA ARG A 219 6.95 0.38 -19.30
C ARG A 219 5.99 -0.59 -19.96
N ASN A 220 6.37 -1.18 -21.10
CA ASN A 220 5.51 -2.09 -21.83
C ASN A 220 5.87 -3.54 -21.51
N ARG A 221 4.89 -4.30 -21.01
CA ARG A 221 5.06 -5.69 -20.60
C ARG A 221 5.60 -6.55 -21.74
N GLU A 222 5.04 -6.42 -22.94
CA GLU A 222 5.42 -7.23 -24.09
C GLU A 222 6.87 -6.93 -24.53
N SER A 223 7.25 -5.66 -24.59
CA SER A 223 8.61 -5.21 -24.89
C SER A 223 9.61 -5.62 -23.81
N PHE A 224 9.24 -5.51 -22.52
CA PHE A 224 10.14 -5.88 -21.43
C PHE A 224 10.49 -7.36 -21.46
N ASN A 225 9.53 -8.23 -21.79
CA ASN A 225 9.76 -9.66 -21.95
C ASN A 225 10.82 -9.98 -23.02
N GLN A 226 10.95 -9.15 -24.06
CA GLN A 226 11.95 -9.34 -25.11
C GLN A 226 13.38 -9.03 -24.62
N ILE A 227 13.53 -8.16 -23.63
CA ILE A 227 14.86 -7.74 -23.13
C ILE A 227 15.28 -8.42 -21.83
N LEU A 228 14.37 -9.10 -21.15
CA LEU A 228 14.60 -9.76 -19.86
C LEU A 228 15.85 -10.66 -19.88
N ASN A 229 15.95 -11.56 -20.85
CA ASN A 229 17.10 -12.44 -20.98
C ASN A 229 18.41 -11.68 -21.24
N SER A 230 18.36 -10.55 -21.95
CA SER A 230 19.54 -9.70 -22.18
C SER A 230 20.00 -9.01 -20.89
N LEU A 231 19.08 -8.58 -20.03
CA LEU A 231 19.40 -8.04 -18.71
C LEU A 231 20.04 -9.12 -17.83
N VAL A 232 19.43 -10.32 -17.79
CA VAL A 232 19.92 -11.44 -16.98
C VAL A 232 21.32 -11.90 -17.43
N LYS A 233 21.57 -11.98 -18.74
CA LYS A 233 22.90 -12.31 -19.29
C LYS A 233 23.98 -11.29 -18.89
N ARG A 234 23.62 -10.00 -18.79
CA ARG A 234 24.53 -8.95 -18.32
C ARG A 234 24.87 -9.05 -16.84
N MET A 235 24.07 -9.80 -16.07
CA MET A 235 24.37 -10.18 -14.69
C MET A 235 25.14 -11.52 -14.61
N HIS A 236 25.65 -12.02 -15.74
CA HIS A 236 26.43 -13.26 -15.88
C HIS A 236 25.66 -14.56 -15.67
N PHE A 237 24.33 -14.55 -15.88
CA PHE A 237 23.51 -15.75 -15.87
C PHE A 237 23.13 -16.19 -17.29
N LYS A 238 23.09 -17.50 -17.56
CA LYS A 238 22.80 -18.05 -18.89
C LYS A 238 21.43 -17.58 -19.45
N ASN A 239 20.42 -17.56 -18.59
CA ASN A 239 19.03 -17.19 -18.87
C ASN A 239 18.28 -16.92 -17.56
N ILE A 240 17.01 -16.49 -17.65
CA ILE A 240 16.16 -16.22 -16.48
C ILE A 240 15.98 -17.43 -15.56
N ASP A 241 15.83 -18.63 -16.10
CA ASP A 241 15.67 -19.86 -15.31
C ASP A 241 16.91 -20.12 -14.44
N GLY A 242 18.11 -19.97 -15.02
CA GLY A 242 19.37 -20.10 -14.30
C GLY A 242 19.56 -19.02 -13.23
N PHE A 243 19.05 -17.80 -13.47
CA PHE A 243 19.04 -16.75 -12.47
C PHE A 243 18.11 -17.09 -11.30
N ILE A 244 16.85 -17.47 -11.58
CA ILE A 244 15.87 -17.87 -10.55
C ILE A 244 16.42 -19.01 -9.70
N ASN A 245 16.98 -20.06 -10.33
CA ASN A 245 17.55 -21.19 -9.63
C ASN A 245 18.73 -20.79 -8.71
N ASN A 246 19.54 -19.81 -9.13
CA ASN A 246 20.61 -19.27 -8.30
C ASN A 246 20.09 -18.48 -7.10
N ILE A 247 19.04 -17.66 -7.29
CA ILE A 247 18.41 -16.90 -6.22
C ILE A 247 17.76 -17.82 -5.20
N ALA A 248 17.05 -18.86 -5.68
CA ALA A 248 16.48 -19.92 -4.86
C ALA A 248 17.55 -20.74 -4.12
N ALA A 249 18.84 -20.60 -4.47
CA ALA A 249 19.96 -21.31 -3.84
C ALA A 249 19.75 -22.84 -3.76
N SER A 250 19.18 -23.42 -4.82
CA SER A 250 18.83 -24.84 -4.91
C SER A 250 17.77 -25.34 -3.92
N ASP A 251 17.17 -24.46 -3.11
CA ASP A 251 15.98 -24.80 -2.32
C ASP A 251 14.74 -24.82 -3.23
N LYS A 252 14.16 -26.01 -3.42
CA LYS A 252 12.95 -26.18 -4.23
C LYS A 252 11.69 -25.58 -3.59
N ASN A 253 11.75 -25.27 -2.28
CA ASN A 253 10.68 -24.64 -1.53
C ASN A 253 10.86 -23.13 -1.43
N ALA A 254 12.01 -22.59 -1.86
CA ALA A 254 12.25 -21.15 -1.86
C ALA A 254 11.32 -20.45 -2.85
N GLN A 255 10.69 -19.38 -2.36
CA GLN A 255 9.89 -18.49 -3.19
C GLN A 255 10.80 -17.39 -3.72
N VAL A 256 10.66 -17.03 -4.99
CA VAL A 256 11.52 -16.02 -5.63
C VAL A 256 10.68 -14.88 -6.19
N ALA A 257 10.86 -13.70 -5.63
CA ALA A 257 10.29 -12.46 -6.15
C ALA A 257 11.38 -11.69 -6.91
N ILE A 258 11.16 -11.45 -8.20
CA ILE A 258 12.08 -10.66 -9.03
C ILE A 258 11.53 -9.24 -9.15
N VAL A 259 12.32 -8.25 -8.75
CA VAL A 259 11.92 -6.85 -8.78
C VAL A 259 12.93 -6.08 -9.62
N PHE A 260 12.51 -5.60 -10.79
CA PHE A 260 13.27 -4.65 -11.58
C PHE A 260 12.88 -3.24 -11.17
N HIS A 261 13.85 -2.35 -10.99
CA HIS A 261 13.58 -0.96 -10.66
C HIS A 261 14.40 -0.01 -11.54
N SER A 262 13.70 0.77 -12.35
CA SER A 262 14.29 1.84 -13.14
C SER A 262 13.94 3.20 -12.55
N ASN A 263 14.94 4.02 -12.30
CA ASN A 263 14.86 5.32 -11.63
C ASN A 263 14.34 6.44 -12.56
N TYR A 264 13.19 6.22 -13.19
CA TYR A 264 12.44 7.28 -13.88
C TYR A 264 11.07 7.43 -13.22
N GLN A 265 10.16 8.24 -13.77
CA GLN A 265 8.79 8.36 -13.24
C GLN A 265 7.82 7.72 -14.24
N GLY A 266 7.12 6.67 -13.81
CA GLY A 266 6.18 5.90 -14.63
C GLY A 266 5.07 5.27 -13.80
N ARG A 267 4.34 4.35 -14.43
CA ARG A 267 3.41 3.45 -13.76
C ARG A 267 4.12 2.12 -13.60
N SER A 268 4.21 1.66 -12.36
CA SER A 268 4.74 0.34 -12.02
C SER A 268 3.70 -0.74 -12.31
N PHE A 269 4.18 -1.97 -12.45
CA PHE A 269 3.32 -3.11 -12.73
C PHE A 269 4.00 -4.42 -12.33
N ALA A 270 3.18 -5.43 -12.07
CA ALA A 270 3.61 -6.81 -11.90
C ALA A 270 3.17 -7.69 -13.08
N MET A 271 4.05 -8.58 -13.51
CA MET A 271 3.73 -9.71 -14.36
C MET A 271 3.65 -10.95 -13.48
N SER A 272 2.42 -11.27 -13.04
CA SER A 272 2.11 -12.54 -12.39
C SER A 272 1.72 -13.59 -13.43
N CYS A 273 1.91 -14.85 -13.10
CA CYS A 273 1.33 -15.94 -13.86
C CYS A 273 -0.20 -15.94 -13.68
N PRO A 274 -0.97 -16.26 -14.74
CA PRO A 274 -2.41 -16.39 -14.60
C PRO A 274 -2.75 -17.65 -13.79
N ALA A 275 -3.84 -17.65 -13.03
CA ALA A 275 -4.47 -18.89 -12.63
C ALA A 275 -4.92 -19.65 -13.89
N SER A 276 -4.46 -20.88 -14.05
CA SER A 276 -4.90 -21.73 -15.15
C SER A 276 -5.03 -23.17 -14.67
N PRO A 277 -6.12 -23.87 -15.03
CA PRO A 277 -6.24 -25.30 -14.76
C PRO A 277 -5.27 -26.15 -15.60
N LYS A 278 -4.70 -25.58 -16.67
CA LYS A 278 -3.67 -26.25 -17.49
C LYS A 278 -2.27 -25.98 -16.92
N PRO A 279 -1.32 -26.92 -17.07
CA PRO A 279 0.06 -26.70 -16.63
C PRO A 279 0.58 -25.39 -17.21
N ASN A 280 0.81 -24.45 -16.31
CA ASN A 280 1.07 -23.07 -16.67
C ASN A 280 2.45 -23.00 -17.33
N ARG A 281 2.51 -22.58 -18.60
CA ARG A 281 3.78 -22.36 -19.32
C ARG A 281 4.53 -21.12 -18.82
N CYS A 282 4.01 -20.45 -17.80
CA CYS A 282 4.64 -19.29 -17.19
C CYS A 282 5.98 -19.69 -16.55
N LYS A 283 7.06 -19.13 -17.09
CA LYS A 283 8.44 -19.47 -16.67
C LYS A 283 9.02 -18.53 -15.63
N TYR A 284 8.40 -17.36 -15.43
CA TYR A 284 8.88 -16.34 -14.52
C TYR A 284 7.77 -15.36 -14.18
N GLU A 285 7.94 -14.71 -13.03
CA GLU A 285 7.12 -13.60 -12.54
C GLU A 285 8.06 -12.47 -12.16
N TYR A 286 7.65 -11.23 -12.36
CA TYR A 286 8.46 -10.08 -11.96
C TYR A 286 7.62 -8.84 -11.68
N VAL A 287 8.16 -7.95 -10.87
CA VAL A 287 7.72 -6.58 -10.70
C VAL A 287 8.62 -5.66 -11.52
N MET A 288 8.02 -4.66 -12.17
CA MET A 288 8.71 -3.51 -12.74
C MET A 288 8.31 -2.25 -11.98
N LEU A 289 9.25 -1.70 -11.23
CA LEU A 289 9.16 -0.43 -10.53
C LEU A 289 9.75 0.69 -11.38
N THR A 290 9.09 1.84 -11.34
CA THR A 290 9.36 2.98 -12.21
C THR A 290 9.24 4.30 -11.46
N GLU A 291 9.54 4.30 -10.17
CA GLU A 291 9.50 5.47 -9.30
C GLU A 291 10.87 6.13 -9.21
N LYS A 292 10.89 7.47 -9.19
CA LYS A 292 12.16 8.17 -8.97
C LYS A 292 12.53 8.17 -7.49
N MET A 293 13.75 7.76 -7.20
CA MET A 293 14.41 8.04 -5.92
C MET A 293 14.87 9.49 -5.86
N ASN A 294 13.97 10.39 -5.46
CA ASN A 294 14.27 11.79 -5.20
C ASN A 294 13.90 12.18 -3.76
N ASN A 295 14.29 13.38 -3.33
CA ASN A 295 13.90 13.93 -2.02
C ASN A 295 12.49 14.57 -2.08
N ASN A 296 11.60 14.14 -2.96
CA ASN A 296 10.28 14.76 -3.01
C ASN A 296 9.44 14.37 -1.79
N HIS A 297 8.44 15.18 -1.51
CA HIS A 297 7.48 14.94 -0.43
C HIS A 297 6.57 13.73 -0.68
N PHE A 298 6.69 13.05 -1.82
CA PHE A 298 5.97 11.82 -2.17
C PHE A 298 6.85 10.56 -2.08
N SER A 299 8.07 10.68 -1.59
CA SER A 299 8.98 9.53 -1.44
C SER A 299 8.45 8.46 -0.47
N TRP A 300 7.51 8.83 0.41
CA TRP A 300 6.78 7.91 1.29
C TRP A 300 5.91 6.90 0.54
N VAL A 301 5.53 7.18 -0.73
CA VAL A 301 4.67 6.30 -1.54
C VAL A 301 5.43 5.06 -2.00
N LEU A 302 6.75 5.15 -2.18
CA LEU A 302 7.54 4.09 -2.78
C LEU A 302 7.44 2.74 -2.02
N PRO A 303 7.61 2.68 -0.68
CA PRO A 303 7.39 1.45 0.07
C PRO A 303 6.00 0.83 -0.18
N GLN A 304 4.95 1.65 -0.31
CA GLN A 304 3.60 1.14 -0.61
C GLN A 304 3.50 0.55 -2.01
N ILE A 305 4.07 1.20 -3.02
CA ILE A 305 4.10 0.64 -4.38
C ILE A 305 4.93 -0.65 -4.40
N GLN A 306 6.08 -0.68 -3.74
CA GLN A 306 6.91 -1.89 -3.61
C GLN A 306 6.13 -3.05 -2.99
N ALA A 307 5.44 -2.80 -1.88
CA ALA A 307 4.61 -3.78 -1.21
C ALA A 307 3.42 -4.22 -2.08
N HIS A 308 2.72 -3.28 -2.71
CA HIS A 308 1.59 -3.55 -3.59
C HIS A 308 1.97 -4.45 -4.77
N GLU A 309 3.02 -4.08 -5.50
CA GLU A 309 3.41 -4.80 -6.71
C GLU A 309 3.98 -6.19 -6.39
N VAL A 310 4.72 -6.34 -5.29
CA VAL A 310 5.22 -7.65 -4.86
C VAL A 310 4.09 -8.60 -4.50
N LEU A 311 3.01 -8.11 -3.86
CA LEU A 311 1.83 -8.94 -3.52
C LEU A 311 1.18 -9.58 -4.76
N HIS A 312 1.23 -8.92 -5.93
CA HIS A 312 0.72 -9.50 -7.17
C HIS A 312 1.43 -10.78 -7.59
N LEU A 313 2.74 -10.91 -7.30
CA LEU A 313 3.49 -12.13 -7.61
C LEU A 313 2.97 -13.33 -6.80
N PHE A 314 2.33 -13.08 -5.67
CA PHE A 314 1.78 -14.10 -4.78
C PHE A 314 0.27 -14.30 -4.93
N GLY A 315 -0.34 -13.69 -5.95
CA GLY A 315 -1.74 -13.94 -6.31
C GLY A 315 -2.73 -12.85 -5.90
N ALA A 316 -2.31 -11.83 -5.15
CA ALA A 316 -3.17 -10.68 -4.86
C ALA A 316 -3.52 -9.92 -6.15
N LYS A 317 -4.70 -9.29 -6.18
CA LYS A 317 -5.15 -8.42 -7.28
C LYS A 317 -5.65 -7.09 -6.75
N ASP A 318 -5.58 -6.09 -7.63
CA ASP A 318 -6.12 -4.76 -7.36
C ASP A 318 -7.57 -4.85 -6.93
N LEU A 319 -7.87 -4.33 -5.75
CA LEU A 319 -9.23 -4.10 -5.31
C LEU A 319 -9.73 -2.75 -5.79
N TYR A 320 -8.83 -1.77 -5.98
CA TYR A 320 -9.19 -0.40 -6.32
C TYR A 320 -9.89 -0.25 -7.67
N ASN A 321 -9.83 -1.27 -8.54
CA ASN A 321 -10.48 -1.29 -9.84
C ASN A 321 -11.77 -2.13 -9.92
N ILE A 322 -12.26 -2.63 -8.78
CA ILE A 322 -13.49 -3.44 -8.67
C ILE A 322 -14.64 -2.58 -8.12
N ARG A 323 -15.76 -2.49 -8.84
CA ARG A 323 -16.90 -1.62 -8.49
C ARG A 323 -17.38 -1.78 -7.05
N GLY A 324 -17.60 -3.03 -6.63
CA GLY A 324 -18.09 -3.36 -5.30
C GLY A 324 -17.10 -3.14 -4.15
N ALA A 325 -15.81 -2.88 -4.45
CA ALA A 325 -14.78 -2.79 -3.42
C ALA A 325 -14.56 -1.38 -2.84
N LYS A 326 -15.38 -0.37 -3.22
CA LYS A 326 -15.23 1.03 -2.74
C LYS A 326 -15.20 1.13 -1.22
N ASN A 327 -16.16 0.49 -0.54
CA ASN A 327 -16.28 0.53 0.92
C ASN A 327 -15.77 -0.75 1.60
N TYR A 328 -15.11 -1.63 0.85
CA TYR A 328 -14.58 -2.89 1.35
C TYR A 328 -13.08 -2.74 1.56
N ALA A 329 -12.54 -3.26 2.66
CA ALA A 329 -11.09 -3.29 2.88
C ALA A 329 -10.41 -1.93 2.64
N VAL A 330 -10.88 -0.89 3.34
CA VAL A 330 -10.59 0.52 3.03
C VAL A 330 -9.18 0.98 3.42
N THR A 331 -8.42 0.11 4.09
CA THR A 331 -7.00 0.31 4.46
C THR A 331 -6.06 -0.68 3.78
N ASP A 332 -6.61 -1.63 3.02
CA ASP A 332 -5.82 -2.63 2.32
C ASP A 332 -4.95 -1.99 1.23
N VAL A 333 -3.67 -2.35 1.19
CA VAL A 333 -2.69 -1.82 0.23
C VAL A 333 -3.08 -2.11 -1.23
N MET A 334 -3.92 -3.12 -1.48
CA MET A 334 -4.47 -3.45 -2.80
C MET A 334 -5.66 -2.57 -3.18
N ASN A 335 -6.19 -1.74 -2.26
CA ASN A 335 -7.38 -0.92 -2.49
C ASN A 335 -7.15 0.60 -2.35
N TYR A 336 -6.47 1.03 -1.28
CA TYR A 336 -6.25 2.44 -0.99
C TYR A 336 -4.81 2.68 -0.56
N TYR A 337 -4.28 3.85 -0.94
CA TYR A 337 -3.02 4.33 -0.38
C TYR A 337 -3.26 4.88 1.03
N SER A 338 -2.34 4.57 1.93
CA SER A 338 -2.23 5.24 3.22
C SER A 338 -1.17 6.34 3.14
N LYS A 339 -1.08 7.25 4.11
CA LYS A 339 0.02 8.25 4.12
C LYS A 339 1.41 7.65 4.34
N ASP A 340 1.45 6.46 4.95
CA ASP A 340 2.67 5.67 5.20
C ASP A 340 2.31 4.19 5.08
N LEU A 341 3.26 3.36 4.64
CA LEU A 341 3.07 1.91 4.57
C LEU A 341 2.68 1.31 5.93
N LYS A 342 3.21 1.85 7.05
CA LYS A 342 2.88 1.32 8.40
C LYS A 342 1.39 1.43 8.74
N TYR A 343 0.65 2.33 8.07
CA TYR A 343 -0.80 2.49 8.25
C TYR A 343 -1.63 1.65 7.27
N ALA A 344 -1.01 1.11 6.21
CA ALA A 344 -1.68 0.20 5.31
C ALA A 344 -1.80 -1.20 5.94
N THR A 345 -2.84 -1.92 5.54
CA THR A 345 -3.11 -3.29 6.00
C THR A 345 -3.04 -4.29 4.84
N ILE A 346 -2.98 -5.56 5.19
CA ILE A 346 -3.38 -6.66 4.31
C ILE A 346 -4.68 -7.18 4.93
N ASP A 347 -5.80 -6.94 4.26
CA ASP A 347 -7.12 -7.35 4.73
C ASP A 347 -7.45 -8.77 4.26
N PRO A 348 -8.51 -9.41 4.79
CA PRO A 348 -8.75 -10.83 4.59
C PRO A 348 -8.71 -11.30 3.13
N LEU A 349 -9.23 -10.56 2.15
CA LEU A 349 -9.20 -11.01 0.75
C LEU A 349 -7.77 -11.08 0.19
N SER A 350 -6.96 -10.07 0.47
CA SER A 350 -5.54 -10.05 0.09
C SER A 350 -4.75 -11.14 0.83
N ALA A 351 -4.97 -11.30 2.14
CA ALA A 351 -4.35 -12.35 2.94
C ALA A 351 -4.70 -13.76 2.44
N TRP A 352 -5.95 -13.99 2.05
CA TRP A 352 -6.38 -15.24 1.43
C TRP A 352 -5.69 -15.47 0.09
N ALA A 353 -5.64 -14.44 -0.76
CA ALA A 353 -5.06 -14.54 -2.09
C ALA A 353 -3.57 -14.88 -2.06
N ILE A 354 -2.82 -14.36 -1.09
CA ILE A 354 -1.38 -14.66 -0.90
C ILE A 354 -1.11 -15.88 -0.02
N GLY A 355 -2.16 -16.56 0.45
CA GLY A 355 -2.05 -17.82 1.19
C GLY A 355 -1.72 -17.69 2.68
N TRP A 356 -1.96 -16.52 3.30
CA TRP A 356 -1.84 -16.33 4.75
C TRP A 356 -3.04 -16.84 5.53
N GLN A 357 -4.21 -16.89 4.91
CA GLN A 357 -5.38 -17.54 5.50
C GLN A 357 -6.01 -18.56 4.57
N GLN A 358 -6.55 -19.64 5.15
CA GLN A 358 -7.13 -20.73 4.38
C GLN A 358 -8.54 -20.42 3.92
N GLN A 359 -9.37 -19.85 4.79
CA GLN A 359 -10.76 -19.52 4.52
C GLN A 359 -10.86 -18.39 3.48
N GLN A 360 -11.62 -18.62 2.41
CA GLN A 360 -12.00 -17.55 1.49
C GLN A 360 -12.99 -16.61 2.19
N PRO A 361 -12.74 -15.28 2.22
CA PRO A 361 -13.68 -14.34 2.80
C PRO A 361 -14.87 -14.11 1.85
N THR A 362 -15.91 -13.47 2.37
CA THR A 362 -17.12 -13.11 1.61
C THR A 362 -17.15 -11.60 1.35
N PRO A 363 -16.49 -11.11 0.28
CA PRO A 363 -16.57 -9.70 -0.10
C PRO A 363 -17.94 -9.36 -0.73
N PRO A 364 -18.30 -8.07 -0.84
CA PRO A 364 -19.56 -7.62 -1.47
C PRO A 364 -19.52 -7.65 -3.01
N PHE A 365 -18.71 -8.52 -3.59
CA PHE A 365 -18.54 -8.73 -5.03
C PHE A 365 -18.12 -10.16 -5.31
N LYS A 366 -18.27 -10.60 -6.57
CA LYS A 366 -17.96 -11.99 -6.96
C LYS A 366 -16.45 -12.24 -6.94
N ILE A 367 -16.05 -13.40 -6.45
CA ILE A 367 -14.71 -13.99 -6.67
C ILE A 367 -14.82 -14.99 -7.83
N GLU A 368 -14.02 -14.81 -8.87
CA GLU A 368 -13.92 -15.68 -10.05
C GLU A 368 -12.72 -16.63 -9.91
N ASN A 369 -12.91 -17.90 -10.25
CA ASN A 369 -11.87 -18.93 -10.22
C ASN A 369 -11.20 -19.13 -11.58
#